data_AF-A0A949LH45-F1
#
_entry.id   AF-A0A949LH45-F1
#
_cell.length_a   1.000
_cell.length_b   1.000
_cell.length_c   1.000
_cell.angle_alpha   90.00
_cell.angle_beta   90.00
_cell.angle_gamma   90.00
#
_symmetry.space_group_name_H-M   'P 1'
#
loop_
_entity.id
_entity.type
_entity.pdbx_description
1 polymer ?
#
loop_
_entity_poly.entity_id
_entity_poly.type
_entity_poly.pdbx_seq_one_letter_code
_entity_poly.pdbx_strand_id
1 'polypeptide(L)'
;MATEVFQVRTAKSRVHEYEHEFDDLIVRCAEANECRDLEDFLKLGIDAYDWIERADLWLRGAVAGGALPRDEEESVIAAIDTLCRGWLRPCKFAREWIARVQGMGFKVDNLDRFQECCRQMESIVDSLPEDAHVMSDALIDMETAALKEHRNGETAEFFPEA
;
A
#
# COMPACT_ATOMS: atom_id res chain seq x y z
N MET A 1 20.95 20.55 53.83
CA MET A 1 21.10 19.08 53.85
C MET A 1 19.78 18.32 53.67
N ALA A 2 18.85 18.26 54.63
CA ALA A 2 17.62 17.44 54.47
C ALA A 2 16.69 17.90 53.31
N THR A 3 16.55 19.22 53.14
CA THR A 3 15.72 19.81 52.08
C THR A 3 16.30 19.60 50.68
N GLU A 4 17.62 19.64 50.53
CA GLU A 4 18.32 19.40 49.25
C GLU A 4 18.19 17.93 48.82
N VAL A 5 18.29 16.99 49.76
CA VAL A 5 18.08 15.55 49.48
C VAL A 5 16.64 15.29 49.02
N PHE A 6 15.66 15.98 49.61
CA PHE A 6 14.26 15.88 49.18
C PHE A 6 14.03 16.47 47.79
N GLN A 7 14.63 17.62 47.49
CA GLN A 7 14.53 18.26 46.17
C GLN A 7 15.16 17.39 45.07
N VAL A 8 16.34 16.82 45.32
CA VAL A 8 17.00 15.90 44.37
C VAL A 8 16.18 14.63 44.15
N ARG A 9 15.60 14.05 45.21
CA ARG A 9 14.73 12.86 45.07
C ARG A 9 13.47 13.16 44.27
N THR A 10 12.85 14.31 44.52
CA THR A 10 11.68 14.77 43.77
C THR A 10 12.02 15.02 42.30
N ALA A 11 13.14 15.71 42.03
CA ALA A 11 13.61 15.93 40.66
C ALA A 11 13.87 14.61 39.92
N LYS A 12 14.50 13.63 40.56
CA LYS A 12 14.71 12.30 39.98
C LYS A 12 13.40 11.58 39.64
N SER A 13 12.40 11.65 40.53
CA SER A 13 11.06 11.09 40.27
C SER A 13 10.41 11.77 39.06
N ARG A 14 10.47 13.10 39.00
CA ARG A 14 9.88 13.87 37.89
C ARG A 14 10.55 13.63 36.55
N VAL A 15 11.88 13.52 36.53
CA VAL A 15 12.61 13.17 35.30
C VAL A 15 12.26 11.76 34.85
N HIS A 16 12.16 10.80 35.77
CA HIS A 16 11.76 9.44 35.41
C HIS A 16 10.31 9.34 34.92
N GLU A 17 9.38 10.08 35.54
CA GLU A 17 8.00 10.22 35.05
C GLU A 17 7.98 10.80 33.63
N TYR A 18 8.76 11.85 33.37
CA TYR A 18 8.86 12.45 32.04
C TYR A 18 9.47 11.51 31.00
N GLU A 19 10.54 10.77 31.34
CA GLU A 19 11.13 9.75 30.45
C GLU A 19 10.11 8.68 30.07
N HIS A 20 9.35 8.17 31.05
CA HIS A 20 8.30 7.19 30.79
C HIS A 20 7.17 7.75 29.92
N GLU A 21 6.71 8.97 30.19
CA GLU A 21 5.69 9.63 29.36
C GLU A 21 6.18 9.89 27.93
N PHE A 22 7.47 10.20 27.77
CA PHE A 22 8.09 10.41 26.47
C PHE A 22 8.19 9.11 25.66
N ASP A 23 8.61 8.00 26.29
CA ASP A 23 8.66 6.69 25.64
C ASP A 23 7.27 6.23 25.18
N ASP A 24 6.25 6.38 26.04
CA ASP A 24 4.86 6.08 25.70
C ASP A 24 4.34 6.96 24.54
N LEU A 25 4.73 8.24 24.52
CA LEU A 25 4.38 9.17 23.46
C LEU A 25 5.00 8.75 22.12
N ILE A 26 6.29 8.36 22.10
CA ILE A 26 6.97 7.91 20.89
C ILE A 26 6.28 6.67 20.32
N VAL A 27 5.95 5.68 21.15
CA VAL A 27 5.27 4.45 20.70
C VAL A 27 3.92 4.80 20.07
N ARG A 28 3.11 5.62 20.74
CA ARG A 28 1.81 6.05 20.18
C ARG A 28 1.94 6.85 18.89
N CYS A 29 2.99 7.68 18.77
CA CYS A 29 3.26 8.41 17.53
C CYS A 29 3.64 7.46 16.39
N ALA A 30 4.46 6.44 16.66
CA ALA A 30 4.84 5.44 15.67
C ALA A 30 3.63 4.63 15.18
N GLU A 31 2.78 4.20 16.11
CA GLU A 31 1.54 3.47 15.78
C GLU A 31 0.55 4.33 14.96
N ALA A 32 0.39 5.61 15.32
CA ALA A 32 -0.46 6.55 14.57
C ALA A 32 0.07 6.80 13.16
N ASN A 33 1.40 6.91 13.00
CA ASN A 33 2.02 7.02 11.69
C ASN A 33 1.80 5.75 10.85
N GLU A 34 1.91 4.56 11.46
CA GLU A 34 1.67 3.31 10.74
C GLU A 34 0.23 3.19 10.21
N CYS A 35 -0.76 3.67 10.98
CA CYS A 35 -2.14 3.73 10.52
C CYS A 35 -2.30 4.67 9.32
N ARG A 36 -1.66 5.85 9.38
CA ARG A 36 -1.71 6.84 8.31
C ARG A 36 -1.01 6.34 7.03
N ASP A 37 0.17 5.74 7.17
CA ASP A 37 0.92 5.19 6.04
C ASP A 37 0.12 4.08 5.34
N LEU A 38 -0.60 3.25 6.12
CA LEU A 38 -1.52 2.28 5.57
C LEU A 38 -2.67 2.97 4.80
N GLU A 39 -3.31 3.99 5.38
CA GLU A 39 -4.39 4.71 4.69
C GLU A 39 -3.93 5.34 3.38
N ASP A 40 -2.74 5.96 3.35
CA ASP A 40 -2.15 6.53 2.14
C ASP A 40 -1.86 5.44 1.09
N PHE A 41 -1.35 4.28 1.52
CA PHE A 41 -1.14 3.13 0.64
C PHE A 41 -2.47 2.58 0.07
N LEU A 42 -3.51 2.42 0.89
CA LEU A 42 -4.82 1.96 0.44
C LEU A 42 -5.46 2.97 -0.51
N LYS A 43 -5.29 4.27 -0.25
CA LYS A 43 -5.77 5.35 -1.13
C LYS A 43 -5.11 5.26 -2.51
N LEU A 44 -3.80 5.07 -2.56
CA LEU A 44 -3.09 4.85 -3.83
C LEU A 44 -3.64 3.63 -4.58
N GLY A 45 -3.91 2.54 -3.88
CA GLY A 45 -4.54 1.35 -4.45
C GLY A 45 -5.92 1.63 -5.04
N ILE A 46 -6.78 2.36 -4.32
CA ILE A 46 -8.11 2.77 -4.80
C ILE A 46 -8.01 3.67 -6.03
N ASP A 47 -7.11 4.67 -5.99
CA ASP A 47 -6.92 5.59 -7.11
C ASP A 47 -6.44 4.83 -8.36
N ALA A 48 -5.53 3.87 -8.21
CA ALA A 48 -5.06 3.01 -9.31
C ALA A 48 -6.19 2.12 -9.87
N TYR A 49 -7.05 1.58 -9.00
CA TYR A 49 -8.23 0.82 -9.40
C TYR A 49 -9.18 1.67 -10.25
N ASP A 50 -9.51 2.88 -9.79
CA ASP A 50 -10.40 3.80 -10.51
C ASP A 50 -9.82 4.18 -11.89
N TRP A 51 -8.49 4.26 -12.02
CA TRP A 51 -7.83 4.48 -13.32
C TRP A 51 -7.97 3.27 -14.26
N ILE A 52 -7.82 2.05 -13.75
CA ILE A 52 -8.01 0.82 -14.54
C ILE A 52 -9.47 0.70 -15.00
N GLU A 53 -10.43 0.93 -14.11
CA GLU A 53 -11.86 0.89 -14.44
C GLU A 53 -12.21 1.91 -15.54
N ARG A 54 -11.69 3.13 -15.44
CA ARG A 54 -11.86 4.13 -16.49
C ARG A 54 -11.26 3.64 -17.79
N ALA A 55 -10.02 3.16 -17.79
CA ALA A 55 -9.35 2.69 -19.00
C ALA A 55 -10.14 1.56 -19.70
N ASP A 56 -10.68 0.61 -18.94
CA ASP A 56 -11.57 -0.45 -19.45
C ASP A 56 -12.84 0.14 -20.08
N LEU A 57 -13.49 1.11 -19.42
CA LEU A 57 -14.67 1.78 -19.96
C LEU A 57 -14.38 2.49 -21.29
N TRP A 58 -13.24 3.20 -21.38
CA TRP A 58 -12.79 3.86 -22.60
C TRP A 58 -12.52 2.85 -23.73
N LEU A 59 -11.86 1.74 -23.41
CA LEU A 59 -11.61 0.66 -24.36
C LEU A 59 -12.92 0.10 -24.93
N ARG A 60 -13.88 -0.26 -24.07
CA ARG A 60 -15.20 -0.76 -24.50
C ARG A 60 -15.93 0.24 -25.38
N GLY A 61 -15.84 1.53 -25.07
CA GLY A 61 -16.38 2.61 -25.88
C GLY A 61 -15.71 2.71 -27.26
N ALA A 62 -14.38 2.61 -27.32
CA ALA A 62 -13.61 2.66 -28.56
C ALA A 62 -13.90 1.46 -29.47
N VAL A 63 -14.00 0.26 -28.91
CA VAL A 63 -14.37 -0.96 -29.63
C VAL A 63 -15.80 -0.87 -30.16
N ALA A 64 -16.76 -0.47 -29.33
CA ALA A 64 -18.16 -0.32 -29.77
C ALA A 64 -18.34 0.77 -30.85
N GLY A 65 -17.52 1.82 -30.80
CA GLY A 65 -17.50 2.88 -31.80
C GLY A 65 -16.70 2.55 -33.06
N GLY A 66 -16.01 1.41 -33.13
CA GLY A 66 -15.11 1.06 -34.23
C GLY A 66 -13.91 1.99 -34.38
N ALA A 67 -13.54 2.71 -33.31
CA ALA A 67 -12.44 3.66 -33.30
C ALA A 67 -11.08 2.98 -33.09
N LEU A 68 -11.08 1.73 -32.62
CA LEU A 68 -9.87 0.95 -32.39
C LEU A 68 -9.67 -0.08 -33.52
N PRO A 69 -8.51 -0.06 -34.22
CA PRO A 69 -8.16 -1.11 -35.16
C PRO A 69 -8.12 -2.48 -34.48
N ARG A 70 -8.56 -3.53 -35.18
CA ARG A 70 -8.69 -4.89 -34.62
C ARG A 70 -7.34 -5.48 -34.19
N ASP A 71 -6.26 -5.09 -34.86
CA ASP A 71 -4.88 -5.46 -34.54
C ASP A 71 -4.36 -4.78 -33.26
N GLU A 72 -4.89 -3.60 -32.92
CA GLU A 72 -4.56 -2.91 -31.67
C GLU A 72 -5.45 -3.38 -30.50
N GLU A 73 -6.71 -3.74 -30.78
CA GLU A 73 -7.69 -4.20 -29.78
C GLU A 73 -7.16 -5.33 -28.89
N GLU A 74 -6.61 -6.39 -29.49
CA GLU A 74 -6.08 -7.54 -28.75
C GLU A 74 -4.93 -7.12 -27.81
N SER A 75 -4.05 -6.24 -28.27
CA SER A 75 -2.91 -5.77 -27.48
C SER A 75 -3.33 -4.91 -26.28
N VAL A 76 -4.36 -4.08 -26.45
CA VAL A 76 -4.86 -3.20 -25.39
C VAL A 76 -5.66 -4.00 -24.36
N ILE A 77 -6.46 -5.00 -24.79
CA ILE A 77 -7.14 -5.93 -23.88
C ILE A 77 -6.11 -6.66 -23.02
N ALA A 78 -5.06 -7.23 -23.63
CA ALA A 78 -4.00 -7.93 -22.90
C ALA A 78 -3.26 -7.02 -21.90
N ALA A 79 -3.09 -5.73 -22.23
CA ALA A 79 -2.49 -4.75 -21.33
C ALA A 79 -3.41 -4.46 -20.11
N ILE A 80 -4.71 -4.32 -20.31
CA ILE A 80 -5.69 -4.16 -19.22
C ILE A 80 -5.70 -5.40 -18.32
N ASP A 81 -5.70 -6.61 -18.90
CA ASP A 81 -5.64 -7.86 -18.14
C ASP A 81 -4.38 -7.93 -17.26
N THR A 82 -3.24 -7.52 -17.82
CA THR A 82 -1.97 -7.45 -17.08
C THR A 82 -2.05 -6.47 -15.92
N LEU A 83 -2.65 -5.28 -16.13
CA LEU A 83 -2.84 -4.29 -15.08
C LEU A 83 -3.76 -4.81 -13.96
N CYS A 84 -4.87 -5.47 -14.31
CA CYS A 84 -5.79 -6.08 -13.35
C CYS A 84 -5.09 -7.11 -12.45
N ARG A 85 -4.32 -8.02 -13.06
CA ARG A 85 -3.53 -9.03 -12.32
C ARG A 85 -2.43 -8.39 -11.47
N GLY A 86 -1.71 -7.41 -12.03
CA GLY A 86 -0.66 -6.67 -11.34
C GLY A 86 -1.17 -5.90 -10.12
N TRP A 87 -2.37 -5.31 -10.22
CA TRP A 87 -3.02 -4.59 -9.13
C TRP A 87 -3.38 -5.49 -7.94
N LEU A 88 -3.76 -6.75 -8.18
CA LEU A 88 -4.04 -7.72 -7.10
C LEU A 88 -2.79 -8.18 -6.35
N ARG A 89 -1.61 -8.13 -6.97
CA ARG A 89 -0.36 -8.60 -6.36
C ARG A 89 -0.02 -7.90 -5.03
N PRO A 90 0.02 -6.56 -4.93
CA PRO A 90 0.27 -5.87 -3.66
C PRO A 90 -0.89 -6.03 -2.65
N CYS A 91 -2.09 -6.46 -3.08
CA CYS A 91 -3.23 -6.61 -2.18
C CYS A 91 -2.99 -7.69 -1.10
N LYS A 92 -2.15 -8.70 -1.36
CA LYS A 92 -1.76 -9.66 -0.31
C LYS A 92 -1.02 -8.98 0.85
N PHE A 93 -0.04 -8.14 0.51
CA PHE A 93 0.69 -7.35 1.50
C PHE A 93 -0.25 -6.38 2.23
N ALA A 94 -1.14 -5.72 1.48
CA ALA A 94 -2.14 -4.81 2.05
C ALA A 94 -2.98 -5.51 3.13
N ARG A 95 -3.46 -6.74 2.86
CA ARG A 95 -4.26 -7.53 3.81
C ARG A 95 -3.51 -7.85 5.11
N GLU A 96 -2.24 -8.23 5.00
CA GLU A 96 -1.40 -8.50 6.17
C GLU A 96 -1.16 -7.22 6.99
N TRP A 97 -0.97 -6.08 6.33
CA TRP A 97 -0.78 -4.79 7.00
C TRP A 97 -2.07 -4.30 7.67
N ILE A 98 -3.22 -4.42 7.00
CA ILE A 98 -4.54 -4.14 7.57
C ILE A 98 -4.76 -4.95 8.85
N ALA A 99 -4.52 -6.26 8.81
CA ALA A 99 -4.70 -7.12 9.97
C ALA A 99 -3.83 -6.71 11.16
N ARG A 100 -2.59 -6.26 10.90
CA ARG A 100 -1.69 -5.75 11.92
C ARG A 100 -2.22 -4.46 12.56
N VAL A 101 -2.61 -3.49 11.75
CA VAL A 101 -3.13 -2.18 12.23
C VAL A 101 -4.44 -2.35 12.99
N GLN A 102 -5.34 -3.22 12.52
CA GLN A 102 -6.56 -3.57 13.25
C GLN A 102 -6.27 -4.31 14.56
N GLY A 103 -5.24 -5.17 14.59
CA GLY A 103 -4.78 -5.85 15.80
C GLY A 103 -4.26 -4.91 16.89
N MET A 104 -3.76 -3.74 16.49
CA MET A 104 -3.38 -2.66 17.40
C MET A 104 -4.58 -1.82 17.88
N GLY A 105 -5.79 -2.10 17.38
CA GLY A 105 -7.03 -1.41 17.78
C GLY A 105 -7.33 -0.14 16.98
N PHE A 106 -6.58 0.14 15.92
CA PHE A 106 -6.85 1.29 15.05
C PHE A 106 -7.93 0.97 14.01
N LYS A 107 -8.68 2.01 13.64
CA LYS A 107 -9.66 1.97 12.56
C LYS A 107 -9.04 2.61 11.32
N VAL A 108 -9.14 1.92 10.19
CA VAL A 108 -8.64 2.38 8.89
C VAL A 108 -9.84 2.89 8.09
N ASP A 109 -9.87 4.18 7.74
CA ASP A 109 -11.09 4.82 7.24
C ASP A 109 -11.48 4.42 5.81
N ASN A 110 -10.50 4.17 4.93
CA ASN A 110 -10.73 3.80 3.54
C ASN A 110 -10.77 2.27 3.30
N LEU A 111 -10.77 1.47 4.37
CA LEU A 111 -10.70 0.02 4.29
C LEU A 111 -11.86 -0.60 3.50
N ASP A 112 -13.10 -0.20 3.79
CA ASP A 112 -14.29 -0.77 3.15
C ASP A 112 -14.26 -0.54 1.63
N ARG A 113 -13.85 0.67 1.20
CA ARG A 113 -13.71 0.99 -0.22
C ARG A 113 -12.61 0.15 -0.86
N PHE A 114 -11.46 0.01 -0.20
CA PHE A 114 -10.37 -0.82 -0.72
C PHE A 114 -10.78 -2.30 -0.86
N GLN A 115 -11.45 -2.87 0.14
CA GLN A 115 -11.95 -4.25 0.11
C GLN A 115 -12.96 -4.46 -1.01
N GLU A 116 -13.82 -3.47 -1.26
CA GLU A 116 -14.75 -3.50 -2.38
C GLU A 116 -14.01 -3.52 -3.72
N CYS A 117 -13.00 -2.67 -3.90
CA CYS A 117 -12.13 -2.71 -5.09
C CYS A 117 -11.45 -4.07 -5.26
N CYS A 118 -10.93 -4.67 -4.18
CA CYS A 118 -10.35 -6.01 -4.23
C CYS A 118 -11.35 -7.05 -4.74
N ARG A 119 -12.56 -7.08 -4.16
CA ARG A 119 -13.60 -8.04 -4.54
C ARG A 119 -14.01 -7.90 -6.01
N GLN A 120 -14.15 -6.67 -6.48
CA GLN A 120 -14.47 -6.41 -7.89
C GLN A 120 -13.33 -6.84 -8.82
N MET A 121 -12.09 -6.51 -8.47
CA MET A 121 -10.92 -6.88 -9.28
C MET A 121 -10.69 -8.40 -9.30
N GLU A 122 -10.87 -9.10 -8.18
CA GLU A 122 -10.84 -10.57 -8.13
C GLU A 122 -11.89 -11.17 -9.06
N SER A 123 -13.13 -10.66 -9.03
CA SER A 123 -14.18 -11.10 -9.95
C SER A 123 -13.84 -10.86 -11.43
N ILE A 124 -13.13 -9.77 -11.75
CA ILE A 124 -12.67 -9.51 -13.12
C ILE A 124 -11.62 -10.55 -13.50
N VAL A 125 -10.57 -10.70 -12.69
CA VAL A 125 -9.45 -11.61 -12.98
C VAL A 125 -9.87 -13.07 -13.05
N ASP A 126 -10.81 -13.51 -12.22
CA ASP A 126 -11.39 -14.86 -12.24
C ASP A 126 -12.19 -15.13 -13.53
N SER A 127 -12.69 -14.08 -14.18
CA SER A 127 -13.40 -14.19 -15.46
C SER A 127 -12.47 -14.16 -16.69
N LEU A 128 -11.18 -13.85 -16.50
CA LEU A 128 -10.20 -13.80 -17.57
C LEU A 128 -9.66 -15.21 -17.91
N PRO A 129 -9.39 -15.51 -19.19
CA PRO A 129 -8.72 -16.75 -19.58
C PRO A 129 -7.34 -16.91 -18.91
N GLU A 130 -7.00 -18.13 -18.46
CA GLU A 130 -5.71 -18.43 -17.81
C GLU A 130 -4.50 -18.26 -18.76
N ASP A 131 -4.71 -18.32 -20.09
CA ASP A 131 -3.64 -18.35 -21.09
C ASP A 131 -3.09 -16.96 -21.49
N ALA A 132 -3.63 -15.87 -20.95
CA ALA A 132 -3.18 -14.51 -21.25
C ALA A 132 -1.97 -14.10 -20.39
N HIS A 133 -0.78 -14.49 -20.86
CA HIS A 133 0.53 -13.93 -20.50
C HIS A 133 0.86 -13.80 -19.00
N VAL A 134 1.43 -14.88 -18.47
CA VAL A 134 2.29 -14.87 -17.29
C VAL A 134 3.44 -13.88 -17.55
N MET A 135 3.50 -12.77 -16.80
CA MET A 135 4.76 -12.05 -16.61
C MET A 135 5.79 -13.09 -16.18
N SER A 136 6.82 -13.31 -17.02
CA SER A 136 7.91 -14.25 -16.74
C SER A 136 8.32 -14.14 -15.27
N ASP A 137 8.41 -15.26 -14.57
CA ASP A 137 8.81 -15.33 -13.16
C ASP A 137 10.09 -14.50 -12.86
N ALA A 138 10.96 -14.32 -13.86
CA ALA A 138 12.13 -13.47 -13.78
C ALA A 138 11.83 -11.97 -13.56
N LEU A 139 10.74 -11.43 -14.14
CA LEU A 139 10.31 -10.05 -13.94
C LEU A 139 9.64 -9.89 -12.56
N ILE A 140 8.93 -10.93 -12.11
CA ILE A 140 8.34 -11.01 -10.77
C ILE A 140 9.43 -11.00 -9.70
N ASP A 141 10.51 -11.74 -9.92
CA ASP A 141 11.68 -11.77 -9.03
C ASP A 141 12.45 -10.45 -9.03
N MET A 142 12.62 -9.81 -10.19
CA MET A 142 13.27 -8.50 -10.30
C MET A 142 12.50 -7.40 -9.56
N GLU A 143 11.18 -7.36 -9.69
CA GLU A 143 10.34 -6.39 -8.97
C GLU A 143 10.38 -6.63 -7.45
N THR A 144 10.35 -7.91 -7.02
CA THR A 144 10.43 -8.27 -5.61
C THR A 144 11.79 -7.90 -5.00
N ALA A 145 12.87 -8.05 -5.77
CA ALA A 145 14.21 -7.61 -5.37
C ALA A 145 14.28 -6.08 -5.24
N ALA A 146 13.78 -5.34 -6.24
CA ALA A 146 13.78 -3.87 -6.22
C ALA A 146 12.97 -3.28 -5.05
N LEU A 147 11.80 -3.86 -4.73
CA LEU A 147 11.00 -3.44 -3.57
C LEU A 147 11.70 -3.73 -2.24
N LYS A 148 12.48 -4.81 -2.17
CA LYS A 148 13.26 -5.16 -0.98
C LYS A 148 14.46 -4.23 -0.79
N GLU A 149 15.16 -3.90 -1.87
CA GLU A 149 16.27 -2.94 -1.87
C GLU A 149 15.79 -1.54 -1.45
N HIS A 150 14.63 -1.09 -1.94
CA HIS A 150 14.04 0.18 -1.52
C HIS A 150 13.70 0.19 -0.02
N ARG A 151 13.09 -0.89 0.48
CA ARG A 151 12.75 -1.04 1.90
C ARG A 151 13.96 -1.09 2.83
N ASN A 152 15.10 -1.56 2.31
CA ASN A 152 16.37 -1.59 3.03
C ASN A 152 17.14 -0.26 2.97
N GLY A 153 16.64 0.75 2.25
CA GLY A 153 17.33 2.03 2.03
C GLY A 153 18.48 1.95 1.03
N GLU A 154 18.58 0.87 0.25
CA GLU A 154 19.67 0.62 -0.69
C GLU A 154 19.49 1.37 -2.02
N THR A 155 18.33 2.00 -2.26
CA THR A 155 18.07 2.82 -3.45
C THR A 155 18.42 4.31 -3.30
N ALA A 156 19.08 4.71 -2.21
CA ALA A 156 19.41 6.12 -1.91
C ALA A 156 20.30 6.78 -2.98
N GLU A 157 21.10 6.02 -3.73
CA GLU A 157 21.93 6.54 -4.83
C GLU A 157 21.12 6.92 -6.09
N PHE A 158 19.88 6.42 -6.25
CA PHE A 158 19.06 6.65 -7.45
C PHE A 158 18.13 7.87 -7.35
N PHE A 159 17.94 8.42 -6.15
CA PHE A 159 17.17 9.63 -5.90
C PHE A 159 18.04 10.63 -5.13
N PRO A 160 18.88 11.42 -5.82
CA PRO A 160 19.71 12.42 -5.14
C PRO A 160 18.80 13.42 -4.41
N GLU A 161 19.06 13.60 -3.11
CA GLU A 161 18.42 14.62 -2.28
C GLU A 161 18.60 16.01 -2.93
N ALA A 162 17.52 16.77 -3.02
CA ALA A 162 17.50 18.15 -3.50
C ALA A 162 18.09 19.12 -2.47
#